data_AF-A0A9D7D8B9-F1
#
_entry.id   AF-A0A9D7D8B9-F1
#
_cell.length_a   1.000
_cell.length_b   1.000
_cell.length_c   1.000
_cell.angle_alpha   90.00
_cell.angle_beta   90.00
_cell.angle_gamma   90.00
#
_symmetry.space_group_name_H-M   'P 1'
#
loop_
_entity.id
_entity.type
_entity.pdbx_description
1 polymer ?
#
loop_
_entity_poly.entity_id
_entity_poly.type
_entity_poly.pdbx_seq_one_letter_code
_entity_poly.pdbx_strand_id
1 'polypeptide(L)'
;MSSGLAERRRARSLTLFLIAGALVATAAVTIGIEARSTSPSTVQGPVLPNLEESIGRAQRITVTSAEATYRIERTERGWALRDRDDYPVRQRAWRN
;
A
#
# COMPACT_ATOMS: atom_id res chain seq x y z
N MET A 1 14.74 35.11 47.49
CA MET A 1 14.87 33.66 47.18
C MET A 1 13.82 33.15 46.17
N SER A 2 13.14 34.02 45.40
CA SER A 2 12.06 33.65 44.47
C SER A 2 12.47 33.52 42.99
N SER A 3 13.62 34.07 42.58
CA SER A 3 14.09 34.09 41.19
C SER A 3 14.44 32.70 40.64
N GLY A 4 15.02 31.82 41.45
CA GLY A 4 15.42 30.47 41.02
C GLY A 4 14.26 29.53 40.70
N LEU A 5 13.08 29.74 41.29
CA LEU A 5 11.88 28.93 41.01
C LEU A 5 11.19 29.39 39.72
N ALA A 6 11.19 30.69 39.43
CA ALA A 6 10.62 31.25 38.20
C ALA A 6 11.43 30.82 36.97
N GLU A 7 12.76 30.82 37.06
CA GLU A 7 13.64 30.42 35.96
C GLU A 7 13.48 28.94 35.59
N ARG A 8 13.38 28.05 36.59
CA ARG A 8 13.13 26.61 36.39
C ARG A 8 11.76 26.34 35.77
N ARG A 9 10.72 27.10 36.14
CA ARG A 9 9.39 26.99 35.54
C ARG A 9 9.41 27.40 34.07
N ARG A 10 10.14 28.46 33.74
CA ARG A 10 10.28 28.96 32.36
C ARG A 10 11.06 28.00 31.47
N ALA A 11 12.16 27.44 31.98
CA ALA A 11 12.92 26.41 31.25
C ALA A 11 12.07 25.16 31.02
N ARG A 12 11.31 24.73 32.04
CA ARG A 12 10.43 23.56 31.95
C ARG A 12 9.27 23.77 30.97
N SER A 13 8.64 24.95 30.97
CA SER A 13 7.58 25.26 30.01
C SER A 13 8.12 25.31 28.59
N LEU A 14 9.29 25.90 28.36
CA LEU A 14 9.96 25.88 27.05
C LEU A 14 10.20 24.46 26.54
N THR A 15 10.75 23.57 27.37
CA THR A 15 10.94 22.17 26.99
C THR A 15 9.63 21.46 26.66
N LEU A 16 8.56 21.72 27.42
CA LEU A 16 7.25 21.12 27.14
C LEU A 16 6.65 21.65 25.84
N PHE A 17 6.82 22.94 25.54
CA PHE A 17 6.40 23.52 24.26
C PHE A 17 7.15 22.90 23.08
N LEU A 18 8.46 22.67 23.20
CA LEU A 18 9.25 22.02 22.16
C LEU A 18 8.80 20.58 21.93
N ILE A 19 8.55 19.82 23.00
CA ILE A 19 8.03 18.44 22.89
C ILE A 19 6.65 18.43 22.22
N ALA A 20 5.74 19.32 22.66
CA ALA A 20 4.42 19.43 22.06
C ALA A 20 4.49 19.80 20.58
N GLY A 21 5.36 20.76 20.22
CA GLY A 21 5.60 21.14 18.83
C GLY A 21 6.15 19.99 17.98
N ALA A 22 7.10 19.22 18.52
CA ALA A 22 7.64 18.04 17.84
C ALA A 22 6.54 16.99 17.59
N LEU A 23 5.68 16.71 18.58
CA LEU A 23 4.58 15.77 18.43
C LEU A 23 3.56 16.21 17.36
N VAL A 24 3.21 17.50 17.33
CA VAL A 24 2.31 18.06 16.31
C VAL A 24 2.92 17.92 14.91
N ALA A 25 4.22 18.22 14.76
CA ALA A 25 4.90 18.08 13.48
C ALA A 25 4.91 16.62 13.00
N THR A 26 5.19 15.66 13.88
CA THR A 26 5.15 14.23 13.53
C THR A 26 3.75 13.80 13.08
N ALA A 27 2.71 14.19 13.82
CA ALA A 27 1.33 13.87 13.44
C ALA A 27 0.94 14.46 12.07
N ALA A 28 1.32 15.71 11.80
CA ALA A 28 1.05 16.37 10.53
C ALA A 28 1.73 15.67 9.34
N VAL A 29 2.96 15.20 9.52
CA VAL A 29 3.68 14.42 8.50
C VAL A 29 2.96 13.10 8.23
N THR A 30 2.56 12.37 9.27
CA THR A 30 1.82 11.10 9.12
C THR A 30 0.51 11.29 8.36
N ILE A 31 -0.29 12.29 8.73
CA ILE A 31 -1.55 12.61 8.05
C ILE A 31 -1.30 13.00 6.58
N GLY A 32 -0.25 13.79 6.31
CA GLY A 32 0.08 14.22 4.95
C GLY A 32 0.60 13.09 4.04
N ILE A 33 1.22 12.05 4.62
CA ILE A 33 1.58 10.83 3.90
C ILE A 33 0.31 10.03 3.60
N GLU A 34 -0.52 9.78 4.61
CA GLU A 34 -1.76 9.00 4.49
C GLU A 34 -2.75 9.64 3.50
N ALA A 35 -2.88 10.97 3.50
CA ALA A 35 -3.72 11.71 2.54
C ALA A 35 -3.23 11.57 1.08
N ARG A 36 -1.91 11.47 0.87
CA ARG A 36 -1.34 11.18 -0.45
C ARG A 36 -1.57 9.73 -0.86
N SER A 37 -1.44 8.80 0.08
CA SER A 37 -1.69 7.37 -0.15
C SER A 37 -3.17 7.08 -0.43
N THR A 38 -4.08 7.85 0.17
CA THR A 38 -5.53 7.69 0.02
C THR A 38 -6.15 8.54 -1.07
N SER A 39 -5.36 9.34 -1.81
CA SER A 39 -5.87 10.06 -2.98
C SER A 39 -6.38 9.04 -4.00
N PRO A 40 -7.71 8.80 -4.09
CA PRO A 40 -8.25 7.84 -5.01
C PRO A 40 -8.03 8.47 -6.38
N SER A 41 -7.36 7.78 -7.29
CA SER A 41 -7.21 8.23 -8.66
C SER A 41 -8.60 8.63 -9.17
N THR A 42 -8.81 9.93 -9.42
CA THR A 42 -10.07 10.56 -9.83
C THR A 42 -10.48 10.19 -11.27
N VAL A 43 -10.05 9.03 -11.74
CA VAL A 43 -10.41 8.49 -13.04
C VAL A 43 -11.80 7.86 -12.92
N GLN A 44 -12.81 8.62 -13.31
CA GLN A 44 -14.16 8.08 -13.52
C GLN A 44 -14.21 7.49 -14.93
N GLY A 45 -14.19 6.16 -15.01
CA GLY A 45 -14.29 5.40 -16.26
C GLY A 45 -13.35 4.18 -16.27
N PRO A 46 -13.53 3.23 -17.20
CA PRO A 46 -12.57 2.14 -17.38
C PRO A 46 -11.20 2.75 -17.69
N VAL A 47 -10.25 2.61 -16.77
CA VAL A 47 -8.88 3.15 -16.89
C VAL A 47 -8.15 2.56 -18.10
N LEU A 48 -8.66 1.44 -18.61
CA LEU A 48 -8.19 0.74 -19.80
C LEU A 48 -9.41 0.39 -20.67
N PRO A 49 -9.57 1.01 -21.86
CA PRO A 49 -10.61 0.59 -22.79
C PRO A 49 -10.38 -0.87 -23.18
N ASN A 50 -11.48 -1.64 -23.32
CA ASN A 50 -11.45 -3.06 -23.67
C ASN A 50 -10.67 -3.95 -22.67
N LEU A 51 -10.61 -3.55 -21.40
CA LEU A 51 -9.92 -4.34 -20.35
C LEU A 51 -10.41 -5.78 -20.30
N GLU A 52 -11.71 -6.01 -20.37
CA GLU A 52 -12.29 -7.36 -20.33
C GLU A 52 -11.79 -8.24 -21.49
N GLU A 53 -11.73 -7.68 -22.70
CA GLU A 53 -11.19 -8.38 -23.87
C GLU A 53 -9.68 -8.64 -23.73
N SER A 54 -8.94 -7.65 -23.20
CA SER A 54 -7.50 -7.77 -22.93
C SER A 54 -7.20 -8.85 -21.89
N ILE A 55 -7.99 -8.92 -20.81
CA ILE A 55 -7.90 -9.97 -19.78
C ILE A 55 -8.23 -11.34 -20.41
N GLY A 56 -9.29 -11.43 -21.22
CA GLY A 56 -9.67 -12.66 -21.91
C GLY A 56 -8.57 -13.21 -22.84
N ARG A 57 -7.75 -12.32 -23.42
CA ARG A 57 -6.60 -12.66 -24.28
C ARG A 57 -5.27 -12.80 -23.55
N ALA A 58 -5.25 -12.68 -22.21
CA ALA A 58 -4.02 -12.76 -21.44
C ALA A 58 -3.32 -14.12 -21.62
N GLN A 59 -2.01 -14.09 -21.86
CA GLN A 59 -1.16 -15.29 -21.99
C GLN A 59 -0.36 -15.58 -20.71
N ARG A 60 -0.22 -14.58 -19.84
CA ARG A 60 0.58 -14.65 -18.61
C ARG A 60 -0.10 -13.84 -17.51
N ILE A 61 -0.08 -14.40 -16.31
CA ILE A 61 -0.48 -13.75 -15.07
C ILE A 61 0.73 -13.80 -14.13
N THR A 62 1.15 -12.63 -13.65
CA THR A 62 2.20 -12.51 -12.64
C THR A 62 1.56 -12.12 -11.31
N VAL A 63 1.73 -12.95 -10.28
CA VAL A 63 1.23 -12.70 -8.93
C VAL A 63 2.42 -12.35 -8.06
N THR A 64 2.51 -11.08 -7.66
CA THR A 64 3.56 -10.60 -6.75
C THR A 64 2.99 -10.49 -5.35
N SER A 65 3.59 -11.20 -4.39
CA SER A 65 3.36 -11.03 -2.96
C SER A 65 4.58 -10.36 -2.30
N ALA A 66 4.49 -10.07 -1.00
CA ALA A 66 5.63 -9.56 -0.24
C ALA A 66 6.81 -10.56 -0.17
N GLU A 67 6.54 -11.84 -0.40
CA GLU A 67 7.47 -12.94 -0.17
C GLU A 67 7.98 -13.55 -1.48
N ALA A 68 7.19 -13.50 -2.55
CA ALA A 68 7.53 -14.16 -3.81
C ALA A 68 6.75 -13.59 -5.01
N THR A 69 7.30 -13.84 -6.19
CA THR A 69 6.63 -13.60 -7.47
C THR A 69 6.35 -14.95 -8.13
N TYR A 70 5.09 -15.18 -8.49
CA TYR A 70 4.63 -16.38 -9.17
C TYR A 70 4.16 -16.06 -10.58
N ARG A 71 4.47 -16.93 -11.54
CA ARG A 71 4.11 -16.79 -12.95
C ARG A 71 3.23 -17.93 -13.40
N ILE A 72 2.02 -17.59 -13.83
CA ILE A 72 1.05 -18.50 -14.43
C ILE A 72 1.01 -18.22 -15.93
N GLU A 73 1.16 -19.23 -16.77
CA GLU A 73 1.14 -19.10 -18.23
C GLU A 73 0.08 -19.99 -18.86
N ARG A 74 -0.44 -19.54 -20.00
CA ARG A 74 -1.38 -20.30 -20.81
C ARG A 74 -0.60 -21.34 -21.61
N THR A 75 -0.99 -22.60 -21.48
CA THR A 75 -0.45 -23.73 -22.25
C THR A 75 -1.54 -24.36 -23.10
N GLU A 76 -1.18 -25.30 -23.97
CA GLU A 76 -2.14 -26.09 -24.76
C GLU A 76 -3.15 -26.85 -23.89
N ARG A 77 -2.77 -27.21 -22.65
CA ARG A 77 -3.60 -27.96 -21.71
C ARG A 77 -4.38 -27.07 -20.74
N GLY A 78 -4.25 -25.75 -20.84
CA GLY A 78 -4.83 -24.78 -19.92
C GLY A 78 -3.77 -23.99 -19.15
N TRP A 79 -4.16 -23.41 -18.02
CA TRP A 79 -3.26 -22.59 -17.21
C TRP A 79 -2.31 -23.45 -16.37
N ALA A 80 -1.02 -23.10 -16.39
CA ALA A 80 0.01 -23.79 -15.62
C ALA A 80 0.86 -22.80 -14.84
N LEU A 81 1.22 -23.17 -13.60
CA LEU A 81 2.15 -22.41 -12.76
C LEU A 81 3.58 -22.78 -13.16
N ARG A 82 4.31 -21.84 -13.75
CA ARG A 82 5.64 -22.09 -14.31
C ARG A 82 6.70 -22.35 -13.25
N ASP A 83 6.60 -21.69 -12.10
CA ASP A 83 7.59 -21.81 -11.02
C ASP A 83 7.45 -23.12 -10.22
N ARG A 84 6.49 -23.98 -10.61
CA ARG A 84 6.23 -25.28 -9.99
C ARG A 84 6.08 -26.37 -11.05
N ASP A 85 7.07 -26.51 -11.94
CA ASP A 85 7.12 -27.57 -12.96
C ASP A 85 5.85 -27.68 -13.81
N ASP A 86 5.32 -26.55 -14.26
CA ASP A 86 4.08 -26.47 -15.04
C ASP A 86 2.85 -27.07 -14.33
N TYR A 87 2.79 -26.93 -13.00
CA TYR A 87 1.68 -27.45 -12.20
C TYR A 87 0.33 -26.88 -12.68
N PRO A 88 -0.67 -27.72 -12.98
CA PRO A 88 -1.93 -27.27 -13.55
C PRO A 88 -2.73 -26.42 -12.55
N VAL A 89 -3.14 -25.23 -12.99
CA VAL A 89 -4.02 -24.35 -12.23
C VAL A 89 -5.46 -24.84 -12.43
N ARG A 90 -6.02 -25.45 -11.39
CA ARG A 90 -7.40 -25.95 -11.45
C ARG A 90 -8.37 -24.78 -11.40
N GLN A 91 -9.26 -24.69 -12.38
CA GLN A 91 -10.48 -23.89 -12.26
C GLN A 91 -11.41 -24.58 -11.26
N ARG A 92 -11.21 -24.36 -9.96
CA ARG A 92 -12.29 -24.71 -9.01
C ARG A 92 -13.37 -23.64 -9.19
N ALA A 93 -14.48 -24.07 -9.77
CA ALA A 93 -15.56 -23.25 -10.30
C ALA A 93 -16.11 -22.26 -9.27
N TRP A 94 -16.08 -20.97 -9.63
CA TRP A 94 -17.02 -19.97 -9.14
C TRP A 94 -18.41 -20.35 -9.66
N ARG A 95 -19.07 -21.28 -8.97
CA ARG A 95 -20.47 -21.62 -9.17
C ARG A 95 -21.15 -21.40 -7.82
N ASN A 96 -21.74 -20.23 -7.65
CA ASN A 96 -22.79 -19.96 -6.68
C ASN A 96 -24.10 -19.90 -7.46
#